data_AF-A0A382W637-F1
#
_entry.id   AF-A0A382W637-F1
#
_cell.length_a   1.000
_cell.length_b   1.000
_cell.length_c   1.000
_cell.angle_alpha   90.00
_cell.angle_beta   90.00
_cell.angle_gamma   90.00
#
_symmetry.space_group_name_H-M   'P 1'
#
loop_
_entity.id
_entity.type
_entity.pdbx_description
1 polymer ?
#
loop_
_entity_poly.entity_id
_entity_poly.type
_entity_poly.pdbx_seq_one_letter_code
_entity_poly.pdbx_strand_id
1 'polypeptide(L)'
;MLFRIARRGIAYEREIGRRYLERLAEAYSRFFHDYDGSPLLIVNAEVIDPINNELHFRMLLDEIRSPRGGRRFFNPVASALA
;
A
#
# COMPACT_ATOMS: atom_id res chain seq x y z
N MET A 1 8.38 3.18 4.03
CA MET A 1 8.71 1.73 4.08
C MET A 1 9.81 1.42 5.11
N LEU A 2 11.00 2.03 5.01
CA LEU A 2 12.12 1.83 5.95
C LEU A 2 11.76 2.03 7.43
N PHE A 3 11.00 3.08 7.75
CA PHE A 3 10.54 3.34 9.12
C PHE A 3 9.63 2.23 9.69
N ARG A 4 8.83 1.56 8.85
CA ARG A 4 7.95 0.45 9.27
C ARG A 4 8.74 -0.82 9.55
N ILE A 5 9.76 -1.12 8.74
CA ILE A 5 10.67 -2.27 8.94
C ILE A 5 11.49 -2.06 10.22
N ALA A 6 12.06 -0.86 10.40
CA ALA A 6 12.78 -0.52 11.62
C ALA A 6 11.92 -0.67 12.88
N ARG A 7 10.63 -0.27 12.83
CA ARG A 7 9.68 -0.45 13.94
C ARG A 7 9.36 -1.91 14.27
N ARG A 8 9.47 -2.85 13.34
CA ARG A 8 9.22 -4.29 13.59
C ARG A 8 10.39 -4.95 14.33
N GLY A 9 11.59 -4.39 14.24
CA GLY A 9 12.74 -4.77 15.07
C GLY A 9 13.30 -6.18 14.80
N ILE A 10 12.95 -6.80 13.67
CA ILE A 10 13.34 -8.17 13.35
C ILE A 10 14.84 -8.23 12.96
N ALA A 11 15.61 -9.09 13.62
CA ALA A 11 17.07 -9.10 13.52
C ALA A 11 17.59 -9.32 12.09
N TYR A 12 16.97 -10.23 11.33
CA TYR A 12 17.35 -10.50 9.94
C TYR A 12 16.92 -9.39 8.96
N GLU A 13 15.97 -8.53 9.34
CA GLU A 13 15.55 -7.40 8.50
C GLU A 13 16.51 -6.20 8.61
N ARG A 14 17.40 -6.18 9.62
CA ARG A 14 18.39 -5.11 9.81
C ARG A 14 19.47 -5.08 8.74
N GLU A 15 19.80 -6.22 8.16
CA GLU A 15 20.75 -6.33 7.04
C GLU A 15 20.11 -6.05 5.67
N ILE A 16 18.78 -5.88 5.63
CA ILE A 16 18.09 -5.47 4.42
C ILE A 16 18.47 -4.02 4.12
N GLY A 17 19.47 -3.85 3.27
CA GLY A 17 19.97 -2.55 2.86
C GLY A 17 18.90 -1.70 2.18
N ARG A 18 18.95 -0.38 2.39
CA ARG A 18 18.05 0.60 1.74
C ARG A 18 17.95 0.39 0.23
N ARG A 19 19.10 0.16 -0.41
CA ARG A 19 19.21 -0.11 -1.85
C ARG A 19 18.42 -1.34 -2.30
N TYR A 20 18.32 -2.37 -1.46
CA TYR A 20 17.50 -3.54 -1.78
C TYR A 20 16.01 -3.19 -1.77
N LEU A 21 15.56 -2.45 -0.74
CA LEU A 21 14.16 -2.03 -0.64
C LEU A 21 13.77 -1.05 -1.74
N GLU A 22 14.67 -0.16 -2.15
CA GLU A 22 14.48 0.72 -3.30
C GLU A 22 14.31 -0.08 -4.59
N ARG A 23 15.21 -1.04 -4.86
CA ARG A 23 15.10 -1.93 -6.03
C ARG A 23 13.81 -2.75 -6.00
N LEU A 24 13.39 -3.22 -4.83
CA LEU A 24 12.15 -3.97 -4.67
C LEU A 24 10.93 -3.10 -4.97
N ALA A 25 10.88 -1.89 -4.39
CA ALA A 25 9.82 -0.93 -4.64
C ALA A 25 9.74 -0.56 -6.13
N GLU A 26 10.88 -0.33 -6.77
CA GLU A 26 10.96 -0.04 -8.20
C GLU A 26 10.46 -1.22 -9.06
N ALA A 27 10.88 -2.45 -8.75
CA ALA A 27 10.44 -3.65 -9.45
C ALA A 27 8.92 -3.84 -9.36
N TYR A 28 8.35 -3.63 -8.16
CA TYR A 28 6.90 -3.68 -7.94
C TYR A 28 6.17 -2.57 -8.70
N SER A 29 6.66 -1.33 -8.66
CA SER A 29 6.07 -0.23 -9.43
C SER A 29 6.06 -0.52 -10.92
N ARG A 30 7.16 -1.03 -11.49
CA ARG A 30 7.25 -1.41 -12.90
C ARG A 30 6.26 -2.53 -13.24
N PHE A 31 6.22 -3.58 -12.42
CA PHE A 31 5.31 -4.71 -12.61
C PHE A 31 3.83 -4.26 -12.64
N PHE A 32 3.40 -3.46 -11.66
CA PHE A 32 2.02 -3.01 -11.56
C PHE A 32 1.67 -1.84 -12.49
N HIS A 33 2.65 -1.19 -13.10
CA HIS A 33 2.42 -0.16 -14.13
C HIS A 33 1.76 -0.74 -15.38
N ASP A 34 2.18 -1.94 -15.79
CA ASP A 34 1.71 -2.61 -17.01
C ASP A 34 0.75 -3.78 -16.73
N TYR A 35 0.50 -4.10 -15.45
CA TYR A 35 -0.39 -5.18 -15.06
C TYR A 35 -1.87 -4.88 -15.43
N ASP A 36 -2.48 -5.81 -16.15
CA ASP A 36 -3.87 -5.77 -16.62
C ASP A 36 -4.66 -7.09 -16.42
N GLY A 37 -4.03 -8.11 -15.83
CA GLY A 37 -4.63 -9.45 -15.63
C GLY A 37 -5.79 -9.49 -14.63
N SER A 38 -6.01 -8.42 -13.85
CA SER A 38 -7.15 -8.26 -12.97
C SER A 38 -7.36 -6.78 -12.62
N PRO A 39 -8.50 -6.39 -12.02
CA PRO A 39 -8.63 -5.07 -11.40
C PRO A 39 -7.50 -4.82 -10.40
N LEU A 40 -6.97 -3.59 -10.41
CA LEU A 40 -5.84 -3.17 -9.59
C LEU A 40 -6.25 -1.98 -8.72
N LEU A 41 -6.10 -2.14 -7.40
CA LEU A 41 -6.31 -1.08 -6.42
C LEU A 41 -4.96 -0.63 -5.86
N ILE A 42 -4.60 0.63 -6.09
CA ILE A 42 -3.37 1.27 -5.60
C ILE A 42 -3.73 2.11 -4.38
N VAL A 43 -3.18 1.76 -3.22
CA VAL A 43 -3.52 2.39 -1.93
C VAL A 43 -2.35 3.25 -1.45
N ASN A 44 -2.62 4.50 -1.09
CA ASN A 44 -1.60 5.33 -0.43
C ASN A 44 -1.43 4.90 1.04
N ALA A 45 -0.34 4.17 1.31
CA ALA A 45 0.03 3.65 2.62
C ALA A 45 0.63 4.70 3.58
N GLU A 46 0.89 5.94 3.14
CA GLU A 46 1.42 7.01 4.01
C GLU A 46 0.34 7.60 4.92
N VAL A 47 -0.90 7.64 4.44
CA VAL A 47 -2.04 8.24 5.15
C VAL A 47 -2.86 7.18 5.89
N ILE A 48 -3.05 6.02 5.27
CA ILE A 48 -3.89 4.96 5.84
C ILE A 48 -3.11 4.15 6.88
N ASP A 49 -3.77 3.90 8.02
CA ASP A 49 -3.29 3.02 9.08
C ASP A 49 -4.38 2.01 9.48
N PRO A 50 -4.60 0.96 8.67
CA PRO A 50 -5.62 -0.04 8.95
C PRO A 50 -5.24 -0.96 10.12
N ILE A 51 -4.02 -0.84 10.66
CA ILE A 51 -3.54 -1.67 11.78
C ILE A 51 -4.01 -1.06 13.11
N ASN A 52 -3.87 0.26 13.26
CA ASN A 52 -4.20 0.95 14.51
C ASN A 52 -5.50 1.77 14.43
N ASN A 53 -6.13 1.89 13.25
CA ASN A 53 -7.36 2.67 13.07
C ASN A 53 -8.44 1.84 12.34
N GLU A 54 -9.50 1.51 13.07
CA GLU A 54 -10.62 0.70 12.58
C GLU A 54 -11.43 1.40 11.47
N LEU A 55 -11.51 2.73 11.49
CA LEU A 55 -12.17 3.47 10.40
C LEU A 55 -11.39 3.30 9.10
N HIS A 56 -10.06 3.42 9.16
CA HIS A 56 -9.19 3.20 8.01
C HIS A 56 -9.29 1.77 7.47
N PHE A 57 -9.39 0.79 8.36
CA PHE A 57 -9.63 -0.60 7.99
C PHE A 57 -10.95 -0.76 7.23
N ARG A 58 -12.05 -0.20 7.76
CA ARG A 58 -13.37 -0.26 7.10
C ARG A 58 -13.38 0.42 5.74
N MET A 59 -12.80 1.62 5.62
CA MET A 59 -12.69 2.31 4.32
C MET A 59 -11.94 1.47 3.27
N LEU A 60 -10.82 0.84 3.66
CA LEU A 60 -10.08 -0.04 2.75
C LEU A 60 -10.90 -1.28 2.36
N LEU A 61 -11.61 -1.88 3.32
CA LEU A 61 -12.45 -3.05 3.09
C LEU A 61 -13.60 -2.73 2.12
N ASP A 62 -14.24 -1.59 2.27
CA ASP A 62 -15.31 -1.14 1.38
C ASP A 62 -14.80 -0.88 -0.04
N GLU A 63 -13.62 -0.27 -0.18
CA GLU A 63 -12.99 -0.04 -1.48
C GLU A 63 -12.62 -1.34 -2.22
N ILE A 64 -12.17 -2.35 -1.47
CA ILE A 64 -11.88 -3.70 -1.97
C ILE A 64 -13.17 -4.41 -2.42
N ARG A 65 -14.25 -4.29 -1.64
CA ARG A 65 -15.55 -4.93 -1.92
C ARG A 65 -16.30 -4.26 -3.08
N SER A 66 -16.01 -3.00 -3.38
CA SER A 66 -16.67 -2.25 -4.43
C SER A 66 -16.38 -2.85 -5.81
N PRO A 67 -17.40 -3.36 -6.54
CA PRO A 67 -17.22 -3.97 -7.84
C PRO A 67 -16.92 -2.89 -8.88
N ARG A 68 -15.64 -2.65 -9.15
CA ARG A 68 -15.18 -1.69 -10.16
C ARG A 68 -13.93 -2.22 -10.85
N GLY A 69 -13.98 -2.29 -12.18
CA GLY A 69 -12.89 -2.79 -13.02
C GLY A 69 -11.75 -1.78 -13.21
N GLY A 70 -10.65 -2.25 -13.78
CA GLY A 70 -9.51 -1.41 -14.16
C GLY A 70 -8.61 -1.04 -12.99
N ARG A 71 -7.88 0.07 -13.16
CA ARG A 71 -6.88 0.59 -12.22
C ARG A 71 -7.46 1.75 -11.41
N ARG A 72 -7.32 1.69 -10.08
CA ARG A 72 -7.85 2.68 -9.14
C ARG A 72 -6.78 3.17 -8.19
N PHE A 73 -6.91 4.42 -7.75
CA PHE A 73 -6.08 5.03 -6.72
C PHE A 73 -6.97 5.39 -5.53
N PHE A 74 -6.64 4.87 -4.35
CA PHE A 74 -7.34 5.17 -3.10
C PHE A 74 -6.49 6.08 -2.22
N ASN A 75 -7.03 7.27 -1.93
CA ASN A 75 -6.43 8.25 -1.02
C ASN A 75 -7.43 8.60 0.10
N PRO A 76 -7.16 8.21 1.36
CA PRO A 76 -8.09 8.41 2.47
C PRO A 76 -8.44 9.87 2.77
N VAL A 77 -7.53 10.82 2.51
CA VAL A 77 -7.76 12.24 2.84
C VAL A 77 -8.87 12.85 1.98
N ALA A 78 -8.96 12.43 0.72
CA ALA A 78 -9.99 12.93 -0.20
C ALA A 78 -11.36 12.29 0.09
N SER A 79 -11.39 11.06 0.60
CA SER A 79 -12.63 10.34 0.86
C SER A 79 -13.29 10.70 2.20
N ALA A 80 -12.59 11.38 3.11
CA ALA A 80 -13.15 11.88 4.37
C ALA A 80 -13.77 13.29 4.26
N LEU A 81 -13.62 13.94 3.10
CA LEU A 81 -14.14 15.28 2.78
C LEU A 81 -15.28 15.26 1.74
N ALA A 82 -15.77 14.08 1.37
CA ALA A 82 -16.90 13.85 0.47
C ALA A 82 -18.01 13.08 1.21
#